data_AF-A0A395NQN0-F1
#
_entry.id   AF-A0A395NQN0-F1
#
_cell.length_a   1.000
_cell.length_b   1.000
_cell.length_c   1.000
_cell.angle_alpha   90.00
_cell.angle_beta   90.00
_cell.angle_gamma   90.00
#
_symmetry.space_group_name_H-M   'P 1'
#
loop_
_entity.id
_entity.type
_entity.pdbx_description
1 polymer ?
#
loop_
_entity_poly.entity_id
_entity_poly.type
_entity_poly.pdbx_seq_one_letter_code
_entity_poly.pdbx_strand_id
1 'polypeptide(L)'
;MTALFRSTRLLQPLGIRAPALLQPQCRRFTSGNAYDVSDAEISALANLPQHPLRLADLVRHGRPPLSERSLLSSANFTLSLAPIRLAHRLQALQNLPYIVVSNPNISQIYNNYLHSLSILLPYWKAASQGRAITTLDDEIKFTNVLAELVATHTDTIPILAKGFLECRRYISPAEVTRFLDEHLRARIGTRLISEQHIALHFSSQPHFDPGASPTPCPEHPTYIGVIDTALKPSLTIESCAGFVADICELRYGVRPKLIIDGEPETTFAFLPMHLEYIVTELLKNAFRASIESKTSEPVVVTIAPEPPLKQQPGELPDIKSPPQDLGPFKSDAIKPLDDNAPGVTIRIRDRGGGIPPDVLPNIWSYSFTTFTEDHDIPGSSGHDGLSAIATASTGGSSIAGLGYGLPLSRAYAEYFGGGIAVQSLYGWGTDVYLRLKGVGKIDKK
;
A
#
# COMPACT_ATOMS: atom_id res chain seq x y z
N MET A 1 26.57 17.77 2.65
CA MET A 1 25.44 17.53 1.72
C MET A 1 25.35 16.03 1.37
N THR A 2 25.30 15.16 2.38
CA THR A 2 25.45 13.69 2.21
C THR A 2 24.54 12.90 3.16
N ALA A 3 23.32 13.39 3.39
CA ALA A 3 22.41 12.85 4.42
C ALA A 3 20.93 12.73 3.99
N LEU A 4 20.60 12.81 2.70
CA LEU A 4 19.19 12.89 2.23
C LEU A 4 18.72 11.78 1.28
N PHE A 5 19.49 10.70 1.08
CA PHE A 5 19.13 9.57 0.20
C PHE A 5 18.78 8.27 0.96
N ARG A 6 18.04 8.36 2.07
CA ARG A 6 17.58 7.18 2.85
C ARG A 6 16.10 6.79 2.61
N SER A 7 15.47 7.30 1.56
CA SER A 7 14.07 6.95 1.24
C SER A 7 13.97 5.76 0.25
N THR A 8 14.51 4.62 0.68
CA THR A 8 14.16 3.28 0.21
C THR A 8 14.16 2.35 1.43
N ARG A 9 13.26 2.63 2.38
CA ARG A 9 12.98 1.75 3.54
C ARG A 9 12.15 0.51 3.13
N LEU A 10 12.46 -0.11 2.00
CA LEU A 10 11.84 -1.39 1.59
C LEU A 10 12.83 -2.57 1.70
N LEU A 11 14.03 -2.33 2.23
CA LEU A 11 15.07 -3.36 2.46
C LEU A 11 15.82 -3.19 3.81
N GLN A 12 15.29 -2.46 4.79
CA GLN A 12 15.94 -2.29 6.09
C GLN A 12 15.04 -2.66 7.27
N PRO A 13 15.07 -3.93 7.72
CA PRO A 13 14.95 -4.27 9.13
C PRO A 13 16.31 -4.55 9.77
N LEU A 14 17.42 -4.07 9.19
CA LEU A 14 18.78 -4.43 9.61
C LEU A 14 19.68 -3.21 9.55
N GLY A 15 20.08 -2.72 10.73
CA GLY A 15 21.05 -1.64 10.87
C GLY A 15 22.45 -2.07 10.44
N ILE A 16 22.72 -2.16 9.14
CA ILE A 16 24.07 -2.28 8.56
C ILE A 16 24.15 -1.42 7.29
N ARG A 17 25.28 -0.71 7.15
CA ARG A 17 25.66 0.03 5.94
C ARG A 17 25.71 -0.93 4.74
N ALA A 18 25.11 -0.51 3.65
CA ALA A 18 25.29 -1.06 2.31
C ALA A 18 26.70 -1.65 2.08
N PRO A 19 26.87 -2.97 1.82
CA PRO A 19 28.12 -3.48 1.26
C PRO A 19 28.38 -2.77 -0.07
N ALA A 20 29.65 -2.56 -0.42
CA ALA A 20 30.14 -1.72 -1.52
C ALA A 20 29.75 -2.16 -2.95
N LEU A 21 28.69 -2.95 -3.11
CA LEU A 21 28.04 -3.31 -4.38
C LEU A 21 26.68 -2.61 -4.59
N LEU A 22 26.25 -1.78 -3.63
CA LEU A 22 25.06 -0.91 -3.69
C LEU A 22 25.31 0.43 -4.42
N GLN A 23 26.15 0.44 -5.44
CA GLN A 23 25.91 1.39 -6.51
C GLN A 23 24.87 0.73 -7.41
N PRO A 24 23.66 1.30 -7.57
CA PRO A 24 22.97 1.06 -8.81
C PRO A 24 23.96 1.50 -9.87
N GLN A 25 24.50 0.58 -10.66
CA GLN A 25 24.81 0.93 -12.03
C GLN A 25 23.46 1.25 -12.66
N CYS A 26 22.92 2.42 -12.31
CA CYS A 26 22.00 3.17 -13.12
C CYS A 26 22.84 3.63 -14.31
N ARG A 27 23.29 2.66 -15.12
CA ARG A 27 23.34 2.88 -16.55
C ARG A 27 21.93 3.30 -16.84
N ARG A 28 21.73 4.59 -17.12
CA ARG A 28 20.60 5.01 -17.94
C ARG A 28 20.54 3.97 -19.05
N PHE A 29 19.52 3.11 -19.04
CA PHE A 29 19.16 2.37 -20.24
C PHE A 29 18.72 3.45 -21.21
N THR A 30 19.69 4.03 -21.91
CA THR A 30 19.45 4.95 -23.00
C THR A 30 18.81 4.15 -24.11
N SER A 31 17.50 4.38 -24.29
CA SER A 31 16.74 4.20 -25.52
C SER A 31 17.05 2.94 -26.34
N GLY A 32 16.49 1.81 -25.92
CA GLY A 32 16.10 0.76 -26.86
C GLY A 32 14.59 0.83 -27.04
N ASN A 33 14.12 1.52 -28.08
CA ASN A 33 12.72 1.65 -28.53
C ASN A 33 11.64 1.44 -27.46
N ALA A 34 11.27 2.51 -26.74
CA ALA A 34 9.97 2.51 -26.06
C ALA A 34 8.90 2.21 -27.10
N TYR A 35 8.16 1.11 -26.91
CA TYR A 35 7.10 0.70 -27.81
C TYR A 35 6.04 1.81 -27.86
N ASP A 36 5.68 2.29 -29.05
CA ASP A 36 4.66 3.32 -29.19
C ASP A 36 3.28 2.73 -28.92
N VAL A 37 2.67 3.13 -27.80
CA VAL A 37 1.39 2.60 -27.34
C VAL A 37 0.26 3.40 -27.99
N SER A 38 -0.52 2.76 -28.85
CA SER A 38 -1.68 3.42 -29.45
C SER A 38 -2.90 3.47 -28.51
N ASP A 39 -3.74 4.49 -28.64
CA ASP A 39 -5.02 4.59 -27.91
C ASP A 39 -5.95 3.40 -28.18
N ALA A 40 -5.85 2.81 -29.38
CA ALA A 40 -6.58 1.61 -29.75
C ALA A 40 -6.13 0.39 -28.92
N GLU A 41 -4.84 0.26 -28.62
CA GLU A 41 -4.32 -0.82 -27.77
C GLU A 41 -4.69 -0.63 -26.30
N ILE A 42 -4.64 0.61 -25.79
CA ILE A 42 -5.13 0.94 -24.45
C ILE A 42 -6.60 0.53 -24.33
N SER A 43 -7.42 0.94 -25.30
CA SER A 43 -8.85 0.62 -25.31
C SER A 43 -9.11 -0.88 -25.43
N ALA A 44 -8.37 -1.59 -26.29
CA ALA A 44 -8.52 -3.03 -26.45
C ALA A 44 -8.20 -3.79 -25.16
N LEU A 45 -7.11 -3.44 -24.47
CA LEU A 45 -6.73 -4.05 -23.20
C LEU A 45 -7.67 -3.65 -22.06
N ALA A 46 -8.14 -2.39 -22.02
CA ALA A 46 -9.07 -1.92 -21.00
C ALA A 46 -10.47 -2.56 -21.14
N ASN A 47 -10.83 -3.06 -22.33
CA ASN A 47 -12.06 -3.83 -22.52
C ASN A 47 -11.96 -5.28 -22.01
N LEU A 48 -10.76 -5.77 -21.70
CA LEU A 48 -10.60 -7.10 -21.10
C LEU A 48 -11.01 -7.08 -19.62
N PRO A 49 -11.62 -8.18 -19.12
CA PRO A 49 -12.01 -8.28 -17.72
C PRO A 49 -10.77 -8.29 -16.81
N GLN A 50 -10.84 -7.56 -15.71
CA GLN A 50 -9.80 -7.61 -14.68
C GLN A 50 -9.99 -8.85 -13.80
N HIS A 51 -8.96 -9.69 -13.71
CA HIS A 51 -8.95 -10.80 -12.75
C HIS A 51 -8.98 -10.24 -11.31
N PRO A 52 -9.97 -10.59 -10.48
CA PRO A 52 -9.97 -10.21 -9.07
C PRO A 52 -8.85 -10.99 -8.36
N LEU A 53 -7.83 -10.29 -7.85
CA LEU A 53 -6.68 -10.93 -7.23
C LEU A 53 -7.11 -11.61 -5.93
N ARG A 54 -6.96 -12.92 -5.88
CA ARG A 54 -7.16 -13.70 -4.66
C ARG A 54 -5.81 -14.05 -4.07
N LEU A 55 -5.78 -14.23 -2.78
CA LEU A 55 -4.60 -14.77 -2.11
C LEU A 55 -4.12 -16.10 -2.72
N ALA A 56 -5.05 -17.01 -3.06
CA ALA A 56 -4.70 -18.28 -3.69
C ALA A 56 -3.82 -18.07 -4.94
N ASP A 57 -4.02 -16.96 -5.65
CA ASP A 57 -3.20 -16.59 -6.79
C ASP A 57 -1.75 -16.24 -6.43
N LEU A 58 -1.51 -15.68 -5.24
CA LEU A 58 -0.18 -15.33 -4.76
C LEU A 58 0.61 -16.55 -4.27
N VAL A 59 -0.07 -17.51 -3.65
CA VAL A 59 0.56 -18.69 -3.02
C VAL A 59 0.61 -19.93 -3.92
N ARG A 60 -0.17 -19.98 -5.02
CA ARG A 60 -0.26 -21.16 -5.91
C ARG A 60 1.07 -21.62 -6.52
N HIS A 61 2.06 -20.73 -6.58
CA HIS A 61 3.36 -21.03 -7.19
C HIS A 61 4.26 -21.88 -6.29
N GLY A 62 3.93 -22.00 -5.01
CA GLY A 62 4.63 -22.82 -4.03
C GLY A 62 5.54 -21.99 -3.12
N ARG A 63 6.23 -22.71 -2.22
CA ARG A 63 7.22 -22.11 -1.31
C ARG A 63 8.58 -22.04 -2.01
N PRO A 64 9.31 -20.91 -1.90
CA PRO A 64 10.69 -20.84 -2.34
C PRO A 64 11.60 -21.88 -1.64
N PRO A 65 12.69 -22.33 -2.29
CA PRO A 65 13.06 -22.00 -3.66
C PRO A 65 12.13 -22.67 -4.67
N LEU A 66 11.68 -21.90 -5.67
CA LEU A 66 10.78 -22.38 -6.70
C LEU A 66 11.53 -23.16 -7.78
N SER A 67 10.87 -24.17 -8.33
CA SER A 67 11.31 -24.80 -9.59
C SER A 67 11.27 -23.79 -10.74
N GLU A 68 12.11 -23.99 -11.76
CA GLU A 68 12.07 -23.20 -13.00
C GLU A 68 10.66 -23.11 -13.58
N ARG A 69 9.93 -24.23 -13.63
CA ARG A 69 8.53 -24.27 -14.08
C ARG A 69 7.61 -23.38 -13.25
N SER A 70 7.79 -23.35 -11.93
CA SER A 70 6.99 -22.51 -11.03
C SER A 70 7.30 -21.03 -11.19
N LEU A 71 8.59 -20.67 -11.39
CA LEU A 71 9.01 -19.28 -11.68
C LEU A 71 8.43 -18.78 -12.99
N LEU A 72 8.58 -19.55 -14.08
CA LEU A 72 7.99 -19.21 -15.38
C LEU A 72 6.46 -19.08 -15.29
N SER A 73 5.81 -19.94 -14.51
CA SER A 73 4.37 -19.84 -14.25
C SER A 73 4.01 -18.54 -13.51
N SER A 74 4.82 -18.11 -12.54
CA SER A 74 4.65 -16.85 -11.80
C SER A 74 4.85 -15.62 -12.71
N ALA A 75 5.87 -15.65 -13.55
CA ALA A 75 6.15 -14.58 -14.52
C ALA A 75 4.98 -14.40 -15.50
N ASN A 76 4.56 -15.48 -16.14
CA ASN A 76 3.46 -15.45 -17.10
C ASN A 76 2.11 -15.10 -16.45
N PHE A 77 1.90 -15.47 -15.19
CA PHE A 77 0.73 -15.01 -14.46
C PHE A 77 0.72 -13.50 -14.28
N THR A 78 1.83 -12.93 -13.82
CA THR A 78 1.95 -11.48 -13.64
C THR A 78 1.77 -10.75 -14.97
N LEU A 79 2.37 -11.27 -16.05
CA LEU A 79 2.20 -10.76 -17.42
C LEU A 79 0.76 -10.82 -17.92
N SER A 80 -0.01 -11.84 -17.52
CA SER A 80 -1.43 -11.95 -17.91
C SER A 80 -2.31 -10.88 -17.25
N LEU A 81 -1.85 -10.25 -16.16
CA LEU A 81 -2.64 -9.31 -15.36
C LEU A 81 -2.18 -7.86 -15.50
N ALA A 82 -0.87 -7.60 -15.40
CA ALA A 82 -0.35 -6.25 -15.28
C ALA A 82 -0.71 -5.32 -16.46
N PRO A 83 -0.56 -5.71 -17.74
CA PRO A 83 -0.90 -4.86 -18.88
C PRO A 83 -2.37 -4.44 -18.90
N ILE A 84 -3.28 -5.37 -18.60
CA ILE A 84 -4.72 -5.11 -18.51
C ILE A 84 -4.99 -4.09 -17.39
N ARG A 85 -4.41 -4.29 -16.20
CA ARG A 85 -4.59 -3.37 -15.08
C ARG A 85 -4.06 -1.95 -15.39
N LEU A 86 -2.91 -1.83 -16.05
CA LEU A 86 -2.36 -0.53 -16.45
C LEU A 86 -3.24 0.16 -17.50
N ALA A 87 -3.74 -0.58 -18.50
CA ALA A 87 -4.64 -0.04 -19.52
C ALA A 87 -5.94 0.52 -18.91
N HIS A 88 -6.53 -0.18 -17.94
CA HIS A 88 -7.67 0.32 -17.16
C HIS A 88 -7.36 1.61 -16.40
N ARG A 89 -6.13 1.79 -15.89
CA ARG A 89 -5.72 3.04 -15.22
C ARG A 89 -5.49 4.18 -16.20
N LEU A 90 -4.91 3.91 -17.36
CA LEU A 90 -4.78 4.88 -18.46
C LEU A 90 -6.15 5.36 -18.93
N GLN A 91 -7.08 4.45 -19.21
CA GLN A 91 -8.43 4.81 -19.61
C GLN A 91 -9.16 5.62 -18.52
N ALA A 92 -9.01 5.26 -17.25
CA ALA A 92 -9.58 6.04 -16.15
C ALA A 92 -9.02 7.46 -16.07
N LEU A 93 -7.72 7.65 -16.33
CA LEU A 93 -7.09 8.97 -16.40
C LEU A 93 -7.58 9.77 -17.62
N GLN A 94 -7.74 9.13 -18.79
CA GLN A 94 -8.28 9.76 -20.01
C GLN A 94 -9.72 10.23 -19.83
N ASN A 95 -10.50 9.56 -18.98
CA ASN A 95 -11.89 9.89 -18.69
C ASN A 95 -12.08 11.03 -17.68
N LEU A 96 -11.00 11.58 -17.09
CA LEU A 96 -11.08 12.77 -16.25
C LEU A 96 -11.37 14.02 -17.11
N PRO A 97 -11.93 15.10 -16.53
CA PRO A 97 -12.13 16.35 -17.27
C PRO A 97 -10.81 16.86 -17.88
N TYR A 98 -10.86 17.36 -19.11
CA TYR A 98 -9.66 17.78 -19.85
C TYR A 98 -8.74 18.74 -19.08
N ILE A 99 -9.33 19.68 -18.34
CA ILE A 99 -8.60 20.62 -17.49
C ILE A 99 -7.83 19.95 -16.34
N VAL A 100 -8.33 18.81 -15.85
CA VAL A 100 -7.68 17.99 -14.82
C VAL A 100 -6.54 17.17 -15.43
N VAL A 101 -6.77 16.55 -16.58
CA VAL A 101 -5.74 15.76 -17.30
C VAL A 101 -4.57 16.62 -17.74
N SER A 102 -4.83 17.88 -18.10
CA SER A 102 -3.83 18.87 -18.50
C SER A 102 -2.94 19.33 -17.35
N ASN A 103 -3.27 19.02 -16.10
CA ASN A 103 -2.43 19.35 -14.95
C ASN A 103 -1.07 18.63 -15.05
N PRO A 104 0.08 19.30 -14.83
CA PRO A 104 1.40 18.67 -14.96
C PRO A 104 1.60 17.43 -14.10
N ASN A 105 1.05 17.40 -12.88
CA ASN A 105 1.17 16.26 -11.98
C ASN A 105 0.31 15.07 -12.47
N ILE A 106 -0.91 15.32 -12.93
CA ILE A 106 -1.80 14.27 -13.47
C ILE A 106 -1.24 13.73 -14.79
N SER A 107 -0.75 14.61 -15.66
CA SER A 107 -0.07 14.25 -16.90
C SER A 107 1.21 13.42 -16.65
N GLN A 108 2.00 13.76 -15.62
CA GLN A 108 3.13 12.94 -15.21
C GLN A 108 2.71 11.53 -14.81
N ILE A 109 1.62 11.38 -14.04
CA ILE A 109 1.09 10.05 -13.68
C ILE A 109 0.62 9.30 -14.92
N TYR A 110 -0.08 9.95 -15.84
CA TYR A 110 -0.47 9.35 -17.12
C TYR A 110 0.76 8.81 -17.88
N ASN A 111 1.80 9.62 -18.03
CA ASN A 111 3.03 9.24 -18.73
C ASN A 111 3.77 8.09 -18.03
N ASN A 112 3.75 8.04 -16.69
CA ASN A 112 4.31 6.92 -15.94
C ASN A 112 3.58 5.59 -16.21
N TYR A 113 2.24 5.63 -16.27
CA TYR A 113 1.44 4.46 -16.66
C TYR A 113 1.66 4.08 -18.14
N LEU A 114 1.78 5.06 -19.03
CA LEU A 114 2.01 4.84 -20.45
C LEU A 114 3.38 4.16 -20.68
N HIS A 115 4.42 4.66 -20.01
CA HIS A 115 5.75 4.04 -20.01
C HIS A 115 5.72 2.62 -19.45
N SER A 116 5.04 2.41 -18.32
CA SER A 116 4.92 1.07 -17.72
C SER A 116 4.19 0.09 -18.64
N LEU A 117 3.20 0.55 -19.41
CA LEU A 117 2.52 -0.28 -20.39
C LEU A 117 3.43 -0.54 -21.61
N SER A 118 4.15 0.48 -22.10
CA SER A 118 5.03 0.34 -23.27
C SER A 118 6.13 -0.71 -23.07
N ILE A 119 6.71 -0.79 -21.87
CA ILE A 119 7.74 -1.80 -21.55
C ILE A 119 7.17 -3.22 -21.40
N LEU A 120 5.87 -3.36 -21.07
CA LEU A 120 5.22 -4.66 -20.89
C LEU A 120 4.56 -5.19 -22.17
N LEU A 121 4.13 -4.32 -23.09
CA LEU A 121 3.42 -4.72 -24.31
C LEU A 121 4.20 -5.71 -25.20
N PRO A 122 5.53 -5.58 -25.40
CA PRO A 122 6.28 -6.56 -26.18
C PRO A 122 6.13 -7.99 -25.64
N TYR A 123 6.21 -8.16 -24.31
CA TYR A 123 6.01 -9.45 -23.65
C TYR A 123 4.57 -9.94 -23.83
N TRP A 124 3.58 -9.07 -23.63
CA TRP A 124 2.17 -9.43 -23.73
C TRP A 124 1.80 -9.89 -25.15
N LYS A 125 2.30 -9.20 -26.18
CA LYS A 125 2.11 -9.57 -27.59
C LYS A 125 2.79 -10.89 -27.93
N ALA A 126 4.02 -11.09 -27.46
CA ALA A 126 4.72 -12.35 -27.66
C ALA A 126 3.94 -13.51 -27.02
N ALA A 127 3.45 -13.34 -25.78
CA ALA A 127 2.61 -14.31 -25.10
C ALA A 127 1.31 -14.62 -25.86
N SER A 128 0.65 -13.59 -26.39
CA SER A 128 -0.58 -13.73 -27.20
C SER A 128 -0.36 -14.51 -28.50
N GLN A 129 0.88 -14.57 -28.99
CA GLN A 129 1.31 -15.35 -30.15
C GLN A 129 1.90 -16.72 -29.79
N GLY A 130 1.71 -17.18 -28.54
CA GLY A 130 2.24 -18.46 -28.05
C GLY A 130 3.72 -18.42 -27.66
N ARG A 131 4.37 -17.24 -27.69
CA ARG A 131 5.77 -17.02 -27.28
C ARG A 131 5.82 -16.35 -25.92
N ALA A 132 5.23 -17.04 -24.94
CA ALA A 132 5.24 -16.62 -23.54
C ALA A 132 6.66 -16.69 -22.94
N ILE A 133 6.84 -16.22 -21.70
CA ILE A 133 8.13 -16.30 -21.00
C ILE A 133 8.42 -17.79 -20.76
N THR A 134 9.42 -18.33 -21.46
CA THR A 134 9.70 -19.77 -21.49
C THR A 134 11.12 -20.13 -21.03
N THR A 135 11.99 -19.14 -20.87
CA THR A 135 13.38 -19.32 -20.43
C THR A 135 13.66 -18.51 -19.16
N LEU A 136 14.63 -18.96 -18.36
CA LEU A 136 15.07 -18.21 -17.17
C LEU A 136 15.68 -16.85 -17.53
N ASP A 137 16.33 -16.71 -18.69
CA ASP A 137 16.88 -15.43 -19.12
C ASP A 137 15.77 -14.41 -19.44
N ASP A 138 14.68 -14.84 -20.08
CA ASP A 138 13.49 -14.01 -20.29
C ASP A 138 12.81 -13.64 -18.97
N GLU A 139 12.78 -14.57 -18.01
CA GLU A 139 12.23 -14.34 -16.67
C GLU A 139 13.03 -13.32 -15.86
N ILE A 140 14.37 -13.37 -15.92
CA ILE A 140 15.26 -12.37 -15.29
C ILE A 140 15.00 -10.99 -15.91
N LYS A 141 14.93 -10.90 -17.24
CA LYS A 141 14.64 -9.65 -17.95
C LYS A 141 13.27 -9.10 -17.58
N PHE A 142 12.26 -9.97 -17.53
CA PHE A 142 10.91 -9.59 -17.11
C PHE A 142 10.85 -9.12 -15.65
N THR A 143 11.59 -9.77 -14.75
CA THR A 143 11.70 -9.36 -13.35
C THR A 143 12.28 -7.95 -13.24
N ASN A 144 13.29 -7.61 -14.04
CA ASN A 144 13.85 -6.25 -14.08
C ASN A 144 12.84 -5.21 -14.59
N VAL A 145 12.02 -5.58 -15.59
CA VAL A 145 10.92 -4.72 -16.08
C VAL A 145 9.87 -4.48 -14.99
N LEU A 146 9.54 -5.49 -14.18
CA LEU A 146 8.62 -5.33 -13.06
C LEU A 146 9.24 -4.47 -11.93
N ALA A 147 10.54 -4.60 -11.67
CA ALA A 147 11.23 -3.77 -10.70
C ALA A 147 11.24 -2.29 -11.15
N GLU A 148 11.45 -2.03 -12.45
CA GLU A 148 11.32 -0.69 -13.03
C GLU A 148 9.89 -0.15 -12.87
N LEU A 149 8.87 -0.95 -13.19
CA LEU A 149 7.46 -0.58 -13.00
C LEU A 149 7.18 -0.18 -11.55
N VAL A 150 7.57 -0.99 -10.56
CA VAL A 150 7.34 -0.67 -9.14
C VAL A 150 8.04 0.64 -8.76
N ALA A 151 9.29 0.84 -9.23
CA ALA A 151 10.06 2.04 -8.94
C ALA A 151 9.41 3.31 -9.55
N THR A 152 9.01 3.27 -10.82
CA THR A 152 8.36 4.39 -11.53
C THR A 152 7.10 4.89 -10.83
N HIS A 153 6.38 4.02 -10.11
CA HIS A 153 5.13 4.34 -9.43
C HIS A 153 5.29 4.59 -7.92
N THR A 154 6.51 4.78 -7.42
CA THR A 154 6.75 5.02 -5.98
C THR A 154 5.99 6.25 -5.47
N ASP A 155 6.12 7.37 -6.19
CA ASP A 155 5.59 8.68 -5.79
C ASP A 155 4.18 8.99 -6.33
N THR A 156 3.43 7.98 -6.80
CA THR A 156 2.10 8.19 -7.39
C THR A 156 1.13 8.93 -6.47
N ILE A 157 1.09 8.56 -5.18
CA ILE A 157 0.15 9.15 -4.20
C ILE A 157 0.40 10.65 -3.99
N PRO A 158 1.61 11.10 -3.60
CA PRO A 158 1.86 12.53 -3.40
C PRO A 158 1.69 13.36 -4.67
N ILE A 159 2.06 12.83 -5.84
CA ILE A 159 1.89 13.52 -7.13
C ILE A 159 0.40 13.65 -7.48
N LEU A 160 -0.40 12.59 -7.32
CA LEU A 160 -1.86 12.65 -7.53
C LEU A 160 -2.51 13.63 -6.56
N ALA A 161 -2.13 13.58 -5.28
CA ALA A 161 -2.66 14.49 -4.27
C ALA A 161 -2.41 15.95 -4.63
N LYS A 162 -1.19 16.27 -5.10
CA LYS A 162 -0.85 17.60 -5.61
C LYS A 162 -1.68 18.00 -6.82
N GLY A 163 -1.81 17.11 -7.81
CA GLY A 163 -2.60 17.38 -9.02
C GLY A 163 -4.07 17.68 -8.72
N PHE A 164 -4.71 16.86 -7.88
CA PHE A 164 -6.11 17.09 -7.49
C PHE A 164 -6.30 18.31 -6.60
N LEU A 165 -5.32 18.63 -5.74
CA LEU A 165 -5.35 19.86 -4.96
C LEU A 165 -5.33 21.11 -5.86
N GLU A 166 -4.47 21.13 -6.87
CA GLU A 166 -4.39 22.22 -7.87
C GLU A 166 -5.66 22.31 -8.72
N CYS A 167 -6.32 21.17 -8.97
CA CYS A 167 -7.54 21.09 -9.77
C CYS A 167 -8.84 21.21 -8.97
N ARG A 168 -8.82 21.44 -7.65
CA ARG A 168 -10.00 21.41 -6.76
C ARG A 168 -11.18 22.31 -7.15
N ARG A 169 -10.93 23.34 -7.97
CA ARG A 169 -11.97 24.26 -8.50
C ARG A 169 -12.70 23.71 -9.72
N TYR A 170 -12.18 22.66 -10.35
CA TYR A 170 -12.61 22.16 -11.66
C TYR A 170 -13.16 20.73 -11.63
N ILE A 171 -13.15 20.09 -10.46
CA ILE A 171 -13.68 18.75 -10.23
C ILE A 171 -14.31 18.69 -8.85
N SER A 172 -15.43 17.99 -8.71
CA SER A 172 -16.11 17.91 -7.42
C SER A 172 -15.34 17.02 -6.43
N PRO A 173 -15.41 17.29 -5.11
CA PRO A 173 -14.79 16.43 -4.10
C PRO A 173 -15.26 14.97 -4.15
N ALA A 174 -16.53 14.74 -4.52
CA ALA A 174 -17.09 13.41 -4.67
C ALA A 174 -16.47 12.64 -5.85
N GLU A 175 -16.28 13.30 -7.00
CA GLU A 175 -15.63 12.69 -8.16
C GLU A 175 -14.15 12.38 -7.90
N VAL A 176 -13.44 13.29 -7.22
CA VAL A 176 -12.04 13.06 -6.79
C VAL A 176 -11.97 11.85 -5.87
N THR A 177 -12.86 11.78 -4.88
CA THR A 177 -12.90 10.67 -3.91
C THR A 177 -13.14 9.35 -4.61
N ARG A 178 -14.15 9.27 -5.49
CA ARG A 178 -14.44 8.07 -6.28
C ARG A 178 -13.25 7.66 -7.14
N PHE A 179 -12.65 8.61 -7.86
CA PHE A 179 -11.47 8.32 -8.69
C PHE A 179 -10.30 7.79 -7.87
N LEU A 180 -9.96 8.46 -6.75
CA LEU A 180 -8.82 8.08 -5.91
C LEU A 180 -9.04 6.71 -5.24
N ASP A 181 -10.25 6.44 -4.75
CA ASP A 181 -10.58 5.13 -4.16
C ASP A 181 -10.34 4.00 -5.17
N GLU A 182 -10.87 4.15 -6.39
CA GLU A 182 -10.67 3.16 -7.45
C GLU A 182 -9.20 3.08 -7.89
N HIS A 183 -8.58 4.23 -8.13
CA HIS A 183 -7.21 4.33 -8.65
C HIS A 183 -6.19 3.73 -7.69
N LEU A 184 -6.29 4.06 -6.40
CA LEU A 184 -5.36 3.58 -5.38
C LEU A 184 -5.56 2.11 -5.07
N ARG A 185 -6.80 1.58 -5.02
CA ARG A 185 -7.04 0.13 -4.86
C ARG A 185 -6.49 -0.69 -6.03
N ALA A 186 -6.70 -0.22 -7.26
CA ALA A 186 -6.13 -0.89 -8.43
C ALA A 186 -4.59 -0.85 -8.40
N ARG A 187 -3.99 0.25 -7.94
CA ARG A 187 -2.54 0.36 -7.75
C ARG A 187 -2.02 -0.61 -6.70
N ILE A 188 -2.70 -0.77 -5.56
CA ILE A 188 -2.33 -1.75 -4.52
C ILE A 188 -2.23 -3.14 -5.15
N GLY A 189 -3.24 -3.55 -5.92
CA GLY A 189 -3.24 -4.86 -6.57
C GLY A 189 -2.15 -5.05 -7.62
N THR A 190 -1.94 -4.08 -8.50
CA THR A 190 -0.88 -4.15 -9.53
C THR A 190 0.52 -4.16 -8.92
N ARG A 191 0.73 -3.39 -7.85
CA ARG A 191 2.01 -3.38 -7.13
C ARG A 191 2.25 -4.72 -6.44
N LEU A 192 1.24 -5.26 -5.77
CA LEU A 192 1.31 -6.53 -5.05
C LEU A 192 1.66 -7.72 -5.95
N ILE A 193 1.06 -7.83 -7.14
CA ILE A 193 1.40 -8.94 -8.08
C ILE A 193 2.85 -8.84 -8.56
N SER A 194 3.33 -7.62 -8.83
CA SER A 194 4.69 -7.38 -9.29
C SER A 194 5.71 -7.70 -8.18
N GLU A 195 5.49 -7.16 -6.97
CA GLU A 195 6.36 -7.43 -5.82
C GLU A 195 6.34 -8.90 -5.42
N GLN A 196 5.21 -9.60 -5.55
CA GLN A 196 5.14 -11.05 -5.30
C GLN A 196 6.08 -11.81 -6.25
N HIS A 197 6.02 -11.56 -7.55
CA HIS A 197 6.90 -12.23 -8.50
C HIS A 197 8.37 -11.91 -8.24
N ILE A 198 8.70 -10.63 -8.02
CA ILE A 198 10.06 -10.18 -7.69
C ILE A 198 10.59 -10.91 -6.45
N ALA A 199 9.79 -10.99 -5.38
CA ALA A 199 10.19 -11.68 -4.15
C ALA A 199 10.39 -13.19 -4.36
N LEU A 200 9.52 -13.84 -5.13
CA LEU A 200 9.66 -15.26 -5.48
C LEU A 200 10.92 -15.52 -6.33
N HIS A 201 11.25 -14.63 -7.25
CA HIS A 201 12.47 -14.70 -8.06
C HIS A 201 13.72 -14.67 -7.19
N PHE A 202 13.88 -13.64 -6.35
CA PHE A 202 15.09 -13.47 -5.52
C PHE A 202 15.25 -14.57 -4.48
N SER A 203 14.15 -15.08 -3.91
CA SER A 203 14.17 -16.20 -2.96
C SER A 203 14.40 -17.58 -3.60
N SER A 204 14.46 -17.65 -4.94
CA SER A 204 14.66 -18.89 -5.69
C SER A 204 15.99 -18.93 -6.47
N GLN A 205 16.81 -17.87 -6.39
CA GLN A 205 18.11 -17.87 -7.07
C GLN A 205 19.12 -18.81 -6.38
N PRO A 206 19.92 -19.57 -7.15
CA PRO A 206 20.91 -20.53 -6.62
C PRO A 206 22.08 -19.88 -5.84
N HIS A 207 22.24 -18.56 -5.93
CA HIS A 207 23.24 -17.79 -5.17
C HIS A 207 22.63 -17.01 -3.99
N PHE A 208 21.37 -17.29 -3.61
CA PHE A 208 20.87 -16.83 -2.32
C PHE A 208 21.68 -17.55 -1.24
N ASP A 209 22.79 -16.93 -0.81
CA ASP A 209 23.57 -17.36 0.34
C ASP A 209 22.79 -16.96 1.60
N PRO A 210 22.20 -17.91 2.34
CA PRO A 210 21.49 -17.61 3.57
C PRO A 210 22.41 -16.93 4.61
N GLY A 211 23.73 -17.11 4.51
CA GLY A 211 24.74 -16.46 5.33
C GLY A 211 25.07 -15.02 4.93
N ALA A 212 24.69 -14.58 3.72
CA ALA A 212 24.80 -13.19 3.26
C ALA A 212 23.55 -12.36 3.63
N SER A 213 22.48 -13.01 4.09
CA SER A 213 21.31 -12.35 4.65
C SER A 213 21.66 -11.79 6.04
N PRO A 214 21.47 -10.48 6.30
CA PRO A 214 21.76 -9.92 7.61
C PRO A 214 20.72 -10.34 8.69
N THR A 215 19.62 -10.98 8.29
CA THR A 215 18.66 -11.68 9.16
C THR A 215 18.92 -13.18 9.16
N PRO A 216 18.83 -13.88 10.32
CA PRO A 216 18.88 -15.34 10.37
C PRO A 216 17.86 -15.91 9.38
N CYS A 217 18.31 -16.71 8.41
CA CYS A 217 17.42 -17.49 7.56
C CYS A 217 17.09 -18.78 8.32
N PRO A 218 15.92 -18.89 8.98
CA PRO A 218 15.54 -20.16 9.60
C PRO A 218 15.50 -21.26 8.53
N GLU A 219 15.77 -22.51 8.92
CA GLU A 219 15.69 -23.69 8.04
C GLU A 219 14.33 -23.82 7.33
N HIS A 220 13.30 -23.13 7.85
CA HIS A 220 11.98 -22.99 7.27
C HIS A 220 11.59 -21.50 7.19
N PRO A 221 11.78 -20.82 6.04
CA PRO A 221 11.33 -19.44 5.89
C PRO A 221 9.81 -19.36 6.07
N THR A 222 9.35 -18.41 6.88
CA THR A 222 7.91 -18.13 7.04
C THR A 222 7.34 -17.39 5.84
N TYR A 223 8.17 -16.98 4.87
CA TYR A 223 7.78 -16.15 3.74
C TYR A 223 7.44 -16.95 2.48
N ILE A 224 6.37 -16.54 1.79
CA ILE A 224 6.02 -16.96 0.44
C ILE A 224 5.89 -15.71 -0.42
N GLY A 225 7.00 -15.33 -1.06
CA GLY A 225 7.13 -14.03 -1.71
C GLY A 225 6.99 -12.91 -0.67
N VAL A 226 6.00 -12.03 -0.83
CA VAL A 226 5.73 -10.92 0.09
C VAL A 226 4.85 -11.28 1.29
N ILE A 227 4.33 -12.50 1.35
CA ILE A 227 3.44 -12.97 2.42
C ILE A 227 4.28 -13.60 3.53
N ASP A 228 4.09 -13.14 4.77
CA ASP A 228 4.59 -13.83 5.96
C ASP A 228 3.49 -14.74 6.51
N THR A 229 3.76 -16.04 6.57
CA THR A 229 2.81 -17.06 7.01
C THR A 229 2.62 -17.13 8.52
N ALA A 230 3.48 -16.45 9.29
CA ALA A 230 3.43 -16.41 10.74
C ALA A 230 3.71 -14.99 11.25
N LEU A 231 3.12 -13.98 10.60
CA LEU A 231 3.29 -12.59 11.00
C LEU A 231 2.79 -12.38 12.42
N LYS A 232 3.66 -11.80 13.26
CA LYS A 232 3.35 -11.40 14.63
C LYS A 232 3.06 -9.89 14.68
N PRO A 233 1.79 -9.45 14.81
CA PRO A 233 1.42 -8.03 14.70
C PRO A 233 2.11 -7.15 15.74
N SER A 234 2.36 -7.67 16.95
CA SER A 234 2.96 -6.90 18.04
C SER A 234 4.33 -6.33 17.66
N LEU A 235 5.16 -7.12 16.94
CA LEU A 235 6.49 -6.69 16.51
C LEU A 235 6.40 -5.55 15.48
N THR A 236 5.45 -5.65 14.54
CA THR A 236 5.20 -4.59 13.56
C THR A 236 4.70 -3.32 14.26
N ILE A 237 3.77 -3.46 15.22
CA ILE A 237 3.23 -2.33 15.99
C ILE A 237 4.33 -1.65 16.80
N GLU A 238 5.20 -2.40 17.49
CA GLU A 238 6.33 -1.85 18.25
C GLU A 238 7.30 -1.08 17.36
N SER A 239 7.66 -1.64 16.19
CA SER A 239 8.52 -0.99 15.21
C SER A 239 7.90 0.33 14.70
N CYS A 240 6.63 0.29 14.26
CA CYS A 240 5.89 1.47 13.83
C CYS A 240 5.78 2.51 14.95
N ALA A 241 5.50 2.08 16.19
CA ALA A 241 5.40 2.96 17.35
C ALA A 241 6.72 3.66 17.64
N GLY A 242 7.84 2.93 17.61
CA GLY A 242 9.17 3.51 17.77
C GLY A 242 9.47 4.55 16.71
N PHE A 243 9.22 4.23 15.43
CA PHE A 243 9.43 5.14 14.32
C PHE A 243 8.56 6.40 14.40
N VAL A 244 7.26 6.26 14.69
CA VAL A 244 6.35 7.42 14.80
C VAL A 244 6.69 8.25 16.04
N ALA A 245 7.08 7.61 17.14
CA ALA A 245 7.53 8.30 18.35
C ALA A 245 8.79 9.14 18.10
N ASP A 246 9.75 8.66 17.29
CA ASP A 246 10.92 9.45 16.88
C ASP A 246 10.51 10.71 16.09
N ILE A 247 9.51 10.58 15.21
CA ILE A 247 8.96 11.72 14.46
C ILE A 247 8.30 12.73 15.41
N CYS A 248 7.51 12.25 16.38
CA CYS A 248 6.89 13.08 17.40
C CYS A 248 7.92 13.84 18.24
N GLU A 249 8.98 13.14 18.68
CA GLU A 249 10.03 13.70 19.51
C GLU A 249 10.79 14.80 18.75
N LEU A 250 11.12 14.54 17.48
CA LEU A 250 11.78 15.53 16.62
C LEU A 250 10.91 16.77 16.37
N ARG A 251 9.60 16.61 16.16
CA ARG A 251 8.70 17.72 15.78
C ARG A 251 8.12 18.48 16.98
N TYR A 252 7.77 17.78 18.05
CA TYR A 252 7.04 18.32 19.20
C TYR A 252 7.84 18.29 20.51
N GLY A 253 9.04 17.69 20.52
CA GLY A 253 9.83 17.52 21.73
C GLY A 253 9.25 16.51 22.73
N VAL A 254 8.20 15.77 22.34
CA VAL A 254 7.50 14.81 23.18
C VAL A 254 7.48 13.45 22.48
N ARG A 255 7.85 12.41 23.23
CA ARG A 255 7.81 11.01 22.78
C ARG A 255 6.60 10.29 23.42
N PRO A 256 5.52 10.01 22.67
CA PRO A 256 4.36 9.30 23.19
C PRO A 256 4.70 7.89 23.65
N LYS A 257 4.00 7.42 24.68
CA LYS A 257 4.12 6.04 25.18
C LYS A 257 3.03 5.17 24.55
N LEU A 258 3.38 3.93 24.26
CA LEU A 258 2.47 2.91 23.76
C LEU A 258 2.55 1.65 24.62
N ILE A 259 1.38 1.06 24.90
CA ILE A 259 1.26 -0.22 25.61
C ILE A 259 0.49 -1.18 24.71
N ILE A 260 0.99 -2.41 24.58
CA ILE A 260 0.28 -3.49 23.88
C ILE A 260 -0.37 -4.41 24.92
N ASP A 261 -1.67 -4.68 24.77
CA ASP A 261 -2.43 -5.63 25.59
C ASP A 261 -3.23 -6.62 24.72
N GLY A 262 -3.96 -7.54 25.37
CA GLY A 262 -4.62 -8.66 24.70
C GLY A 262 -3.68 -9.86 24.49
N GLU A 263 -3.59 -10.36 23.27
CA GLU A 263 -2.81 -11.56 22.91
C GLU A 263 -1.65 -11.21 21.96
N PRO A 264 -0.53 -10.65 22.47
CA PRO A 264 0.60 -10.21 21.64
C PRO A 264 1.32 -11.34 20.92
N GLU A 265 1.18 -12.58 21.41
CA GLU A 265 1.75 -13.78 20.78
C GLU A 265 0.94 -14.29 19.57
N THR A 266 -0.18 -13.63 19.23
CA THR A 266 -0.98 -13.96 18.05
C THR A 266 -0.10 -13.91 16.80
N THR A 267 -0.17 -14.98 16.00
CA THR A 267 0.38 -14.99 14.65
C THR A 267 -0.71 -15.30 13.64
N PHE A 268 -0.61 -14.69 12.48
CA PHE A 268 -1.50 -14.96 11.36
C PHE A 268 -0.76 -14.70 10.06
N ALA A 269 -1.21 -15.32 8.98
CA ALA A 269 -0.55 -15.15 7.71
C ALA A 269 -1.04 -13.84 7.07
N PHE A 270 -0.15 -12.90 6.72
CA PHE A 270 -0.52 -11.60 6.15
C PHE A 270 0.63 -10.94 5.39
N LEU A 271 0.39 -9.76 4.82
CA LEU A 271 1.39 -8.93 4.16
C LEU A 271 1.99 -7.93 5.17
N PRO A 272 3.26 -8.08 5.60
CA PRO A 272 3.87 -7.19 6.59
C PRO A 272 3.82 -5.72 6.18
N MET A 273 4.13 -5.42 4.91
CA MET A 273 4.15 -4.06 4.38
C MET A 273 2.78 -3.36 4.41
N HIS A 274 1.67 -4.10 4.27
CA HIS A 274 0.33 -3.51 4.38
C HIS A 274 0.01 -3.18 5.84
N LEU A 275 0.34 -4.10 6.76
CA LEU A 275 0.15 -3.86 8.19
C LEU A 275 0.99 -2.66 8.66
N GLU A 276 2.27 -2.61 8.25
CA GLU A 276 3.18 -1.51 8.58
C GLU A 276 2.64 -0.16 8.09
N TYR A 277 2.15 -0.09 6.85
CA TYR A 277 1.54 1.14 6.32
C TYR A 277 0.34 1.57 7.15
N ILE A 278 -0.63 0.68 7.37
CA ILE A 278 -1.86 0.99 8.11
C ILE A 278 -1.51 1.44 9.53
N VAL A 279 -0.72 0.66 10.26
CA VAL A 279 -0.40 0.95 11.66
C VAL A 279 0.41 2.23 11.79
N THR A 280 1.34 2.52 10.87
CA THR A 280 2.08 3.78 10.87
C THR A 280 1.14 4.99 10.72
N GLU A 281 0.18 4.94 9.79
CA GLU A 281 -0.78 6.03 9.60
C GLU A 281 -1.72 6.19 10.80
N LEU A 282 -2.23 5.08 11.37
CA LEU A 282 -3.10 5.12 12.54
C LEU A 282 -2.36 5.63 13.79
N LEU A 283 -1.12 5.21 14.01
CA LEU A 283 -0.31 5.67 15.14
C LEU A 283 0.08 7.14 15.01
N LYS A 284 0.37 7.65 13.80
CA LYS A 284 0.58 9.09 13.58
C LYS A 284 -0.61 9.90 14.06
N ASN A 285 -1.83 9.46 13.73
CA ASN A 285 -3.05 10.15 14.16
C ASN A 285 -3.24 10.08 15.69
N ALA A 286 -3.12 8.89 16.27
CA ALA A 286 -3.30 8.68 17.72
C ALA A 286 -2.25 9.47 18.54
N PHE A 287 -0.99 9.44 18.12
CA PHE A 287 0.12 10.13 18.79
C PHE A 287 -0.02 11.64 18.65
N ARG A 288 -0.37 12.14 17.46
CA ARG A 288 -0.64 13.56 17.24
C ARG A 288 -1.76 14.05 18.16
N ALA A 289 -2.91 13.36 18.18
CA ALA A 289 -4.05 13.75 19.02
C ALA A 289 -3.68 13.73 20.51
N SER A 290 -2.89 12.73 20.95
CA SER A 290 -2.41 12.66 22.34
C SER A 290 -1.49 13.83 22.70
N ILE A 291 -0.59 14.22 21.80
CA ILE A 291 0.31 15.36 22.01
C ILE A 291 -0.47 16.68 22.03
N GLU A 292 -1.37 16.90 21.06
CA GLU A 292 -2.16 18.14 20.95
C GLU A 292 -3.09 18.34 22.16
N SER A 293 -3.67 17.26 22.68
CA SER A 293 -4.49 17.28 23.91
C SER A 293 -3.67 17.35 25.21
N LYS A 294 -2.34 17.26 25.13
CA LYS A 294 -1.40 17.25 26.28
C LYS A 294 -1.69 16.15 27.30
N THR A 295 -2.27 15.03 26.87
CA THR A 295 -2.50 13.88 27.74
C THR A 295 -1.18 13.18 28.08
N SER A 296 -1.04 12.72 29.32
CA SER A 296 0.10 11.89 29.75
C SER A 296 -0.19 10.39 29.64
N GLU A 297 -1.41 10.04 29.26
CA GLU A 297 -1.89 8.66 29.16
C GLU A 297 -1.31 7.98 27.91
N PRO A 298 -0.87 6.72 28.02
CA PRO A 298 -0.32 5.99 26.89
C PRO A 298 -1.41 5.65 25.88
N VAL A 299 -1.03 5.58 24.60
CA VAL A 299 -1.87 4.95 23.58
C VAL A 299 -1.86 3.45 23.83
N VAL A 300 -3.03 2.83 23.88
CA VAL A 300 -3.18 1.39 24.15
C VAL A 300 -3.54 0.68 22.87
N VAL A 301 -2.78 -0.35 22.51
CA VAL A 301 -3.03 -1.21 21.36
C VAL A 301 -3.42 -2.60 21.83
N THR A 302 -4.67 -2.98 21.60
CA THR A 302 -5.20 -4.31 21.96
C THR A 302 -5.19 -5.21 20.75
N ILE A 303 -4.52 -6.36 20.86
CA ILE A 303 -4.49 -7.40 19.83
C ILE A 303 -5.44 -8.52 20.25
N ALA A 304 -6.45 -8.81 19.44
CA ALA A 304 -7.39 -9.90 19.65
C ALA A 304 -7.41 -10.82 18.42
N PRO A 305 -7.08 -12.12 18.56
CA PRO A 305 -7.19 -13.05 17.44
C PRO A 305 -8.66 -13.20 17.04
N GLU A 306 -8.90 -13.25 15.73
CA GLU A 306 -10.21 -13.53 15.20
C GLU A 306 -10.27 -15.01 14.79
N PRO A 307 -11.12 -15.84 15.45
CA PRO A 307 -11.24 -17.23 15.08
C PRO A 307 -11.82 -17.37 13.67
N PRO A 308 -11.50 -18.46 12.95
CA PRO A 308 -12.12 -18.72 11.66
C PRO A 308 -13.64 -18.83 11.82
N LEU A 309 -14.40 -18.17 10.95
CA LEU A 309 -15.87 -18.26 10.98
C LEU A 309 -16.25 -19.73 10.77
N LYS A 310 -16.85 -20.37 11.78
CA LYS A 310 -17.53 -21.65 11.54
C LYS A 310 -18.70 -21.33 10.62
N GLN A 311 -18.80 -21.97 9.45
CA GLN A 311 -19.98 -21.89 8.60
C GLN A 311 -21.24 -22.22 9.42
N GLN A 312 -21.93 -21.20 9.93
CA GLN A 312 -23.31 -21.32 10.35
C GLN A 312 -24.15 -20.91 9.14
N PRO A 313 -25.03 -21.78 8.63
CA PRO A 313 -26.00 -21.38 7.62
C PRO A 313 -27.01 -20.44 8.29
N GLY A 314 -26.74 -19.14 8.23
CA GLY A 314 -27.62 -18.10 8.77
C GLY A 314 -26.87 -17.02 9.52
N GLU A 315 -26.94 -15.80 8.99
CA GLU A 315 -26.67 -14.52 9.65
C GLU A 315 -25.22 -14.25 10.09
N LEU A 316 -24.40 -13.78 9.14
CA LEU A 316 -23.26 -12.92 9.46
C LEU A 316 -23.80 -11.63 10.12
N PRO A 317 -23.24 -11.16 11.24
CA PRO A 317 -23.53 -9.81 11.73
C PRO A 317 -23.01 -8.81 10.69
N ASP A 318 -23.97 -8.24 9.95
CA ASP A 318 -23.76 -7.23 8.92
C ASP A 318 -23.22 -5.96 9.59
N ILE A 319 -21.91 -5.72 9.49
CA ILE A 319 -21.34 -4.41 9.78
C ILE A 319 -21.82 -3.51 8.65
N LYS A 320 -22.97 -2.86 8.88
CA LYS A 320 -23.51 -1.90 7.93
C LYS A 320 -22.46 -0.82 7.71
N SER A 321 -22.00 -0.70 6.46
CA SER A 321 -21.31 0.48 5.99
C SER A 321 -22.09 1.72 6.45
N PRO A 322 -21.42 2.80 6.87
CA PRO A 322 -22.10 4.00 7.34
C PRO A 322 -23.19 4.42 6.34
N PRO A 323 -24.39 4.84 6.80
CA PRO A 323 -25.58 5.01 5.97
C PRO A 323 -25.53 6.24 5.04
N GLN A 324 -24.35 6.67 4.60
CA GLN A 324 -24.21 7.69 3.57
C GLN A 324 -23.89 7.04 2.23
N ASP A 325 -24.92 7.08 1.39
CA ASP A 325 -24.95 6.74 -0.02
C ASP A 325 -23.84 7.48 -0.79
N LEU A 326 -22.63 6.90 -0.82
CA LEU A 326 -21.52 7.33 -1.67
C LEU A 326 -21.53 6.59 -3.02
N GLY A 327 -22.73 6.35 -3.56
CA GLY A 327 -22.95 5.78 -4.88
C GLY A 327 -22.88 4.24 -4.93
N PRO A 328 -23.28 3.64 -6.06
CA PRO A 328 -23.39 2.18 -6.19
C PRO A 328 -22.00 1.54 -6.17
N PHE A 329 -21.56 1.10 -4.99
CA PHE A 329 -20.39 0.26 -4.81
C PHE A 329 -20.58 -1.07 -5.55
N LYS A 330 -19.91 -1.25 -6.69
CA LYS A 330 -19.68 -2.58 -7.26
C LYS A 330 -18.39 -3.13 -6.70
N SER A 331 -18.49 -3.95 -5.65
CA SER A 331 -17.40 -4.72 -5.04
C SER A 331 -16.85 -5.85 -5.94
N ASP A 332 -17.26 -5.91 -7.21
CA ASP A 332 -17.02 -7.04 -8.11
C ASP A 332 -15.54 -7.30 -8.43
N ALA A 333 -14.64 -6.34 -8.15
CA ALA A 333 -13.21 -6.50 -8.43
C ALA A 333 -12.44 -7.24 -7.32
N ILE A 334 -13.00 -7.41 -6.12
CA ILE A 334 -12.31 -8.03 -4.99
C ILE A 334 -13.34 -8.75 -4.12
N LYS A 335 -13.43 -10.07 -4.24
CA LYS A 335 -14.23 -10.87 -3.32
C LYS A 335 -13.46 -11.06 -2.00
N PRO A 336 -14.11 -10.92 -0.84
CA PRO A 336 -13.52 -11.29 0.44
C PRO A 336 -12.95 -12.72 0.37
N LEU A 337 -11.90 -12.96 1.16
CA LEU A 337 -11.28 -14.27 1.34
C LEU A 337 -12.34 -15.37 1.58
N ASP A 338 -11.93 -16.62 1.35
CA ASP A 338 -12.59 -17.77 1.97
C ASP A 338 -12.82 -17.45 3.45
N ASP A 339 -14.09 -17.38 3.87
CA ASP A 339 -14.52 -16.81 5.15
C ASP A 339 -13.96 -17.58 6.38
N ASN A 340 -13.26 -18.68 6.13
CA ASN A 340 -12.68 -19.56 7.14
C ASN A 340 -11.22 -19.24 7.52
N ALA A 341 -10.61 -18.15 7.03
CA ALA A 341 -9.24 -17.80 7.42
C ALA A 341 -9.20 -17.11 8.80
N PRO A 342 -8.30 -17.50 9.72
CA PRO A 342 -8.11 -16.79 10.98
C PRO A 342 -7.62 -15.37 10.69
N GLY A 343 -8.00 -14.42 11.52
CA GLY A 343 -7.64 -13.01 11.39
C GLY A 343 -7.18 -12.41 12.70
N VAL A 344 -7.11 -11.10 12.73
CA VAL A 344 -6.82 -10.32 13.93
C VAL A 344 -7.64 -9.04 13.91
N THR A 345 -8.15 -8.68 15.08
CA THR A 345 -8.67 -7.34 15.35
C THR A 345 -7.67 -6.60 16.23
N ILE A 346 -7.22 -5.44 15.77
CA ILE A 346 -6.29 -4.55 16.46
C ILE A 346 -7.07 -3.29 16.81
N ARG A 347 -7.21 -3.00 18.10
CA ARG A 347 -7.80 -1.75 18.59
C ARG A 347 -6.69 -0.79 18.99
N ILE A 348 -6.64 0.40 18.40
CA ILE A 348 -5.74 1.49 18.81
C ILE A 348 -6.58 2.53 19.53
N ARG A 349 -6.31 2.74 20.81
CA ARG A 349 -7.04 3.68 21.67
C ARG A 349 -6.12 4.81 22.12
N ASP A 350 -6.54 6.04 21.86
CA ASP A 350 -5.93 7.24 22.41
C ASP A 350 -6.82 7.93 23.45
N ARG A 351 -6.23 8.88 24.18
CA ARG A 351 -6.95 9.86 25.00
C ARG A 351 -6.72 11.28 24.46
N GLY A 352 -6.77 11.39 23.14
CA GLY A 352 -6.45 12.58 22.38
C GLY A 352 -7.56 13.63 22.31
N GLY A 353 -8.59 13.54 23.17
CA GLY A 353 -9.74 14.47 23.15
C GLY A 353 -10.84 14.14 22.14
N GLY A 354 -10.66 13.11 21.31
CA GLY A 354 -11.67 12.67 20.34
C GLY A 354 -11.82 13.57 19.11
N ILE A 355 -12.66 13.16 18.19
CA ILE A 355 -12.96 13.78 16.91
C ILE A 355 -14.32 14.50 17.06
N PRO A 356 -14.40 15.80 16.73
CA PRO A 356 -15.68 16.54 16.75
C PRO A 356 -16.76 15.86 15.88
N PRO A 357 -18.03 15.80 16.33
CA PRO A 357 -19.11 15.14 15.58
C PRO A 357 -19.36 15.69 14.18
N ASP A 358 -19.09 16.98 13.95
CA ASP A 358 -19.17 17.67 12.66
C ASP A 358 -18.00 17.31 11.72
N VAL A 359 -16.85 16.95 12.29
CA VAL A 359 -15.66 16.50 11.55
C VAL A 359 -15.72 15.02 11.20
N LEU A 360 -16.32 14.19 12.07
CA LEU A 360 -16.31 12.74 11.96
C LEU A 360 -16.76 12.18 10.59
N PRO A 361 -17.79 12.72 9.90
CA PRO A 361 -18.17 12.25 8.57
C PRO A 361 -17.08 12.44 7.50
N ASN A 362 -16.20 13.42 7.67
CA ASN A 362 -15.24 13.86 6.67
C ASN A 362 -13.88 13.16 6.77
N ILE A 363 -13.62 12.39 7.84
CA ILE A 363 -12.30 11.76 8.08
C ILE A 363 -11.88 10.75 6.99
N TRP A 364 -12.84 10.28 6.20
CA TRP A 364 -12.64 9.35 5.09
C TRP A 364 -12.49 10.04 3.74
N SER A 365 -12.67 11.36 3.67
CA SER A 365 -12.48 12.11 2.44
C SER A 365 -11.00 12.30 2.16
N TYR A 366 -10.58 12.04 0.93
CA TYR A 366 -9.22 12.38 0.50
C TYR A 366 -8.99 13.89 0.59
N SER A 367 -7.75 14.27 0.91
CA SER A 367 -7.36 15.66 1.11
C SER A 367 -7.99 16.34 2.33
N PHE A 368 -8.80 15.64 3.13
CA PHE A 368 -9.30 16.16 4.39
C PHE A 368 -8.23 16.04 5.49
N THR A 369 -7.93 17.15 6.15
CA THR A 369 -7.01 17.18 7.29
C THR A 369 -7.42 18.28 8.26
N THR A 370 -7.31 18.00 9.56
CA THR A 370 -7.49 18.98 10.64
C THR A 370 -6.17 19.64 11.03
N PHE A 371 -5.11 19.43 10.24
CA PHE A 371 -3.81 20.04 10.48
C PHE A 371 -3.72 21.42 9.83
N THR A 372 -3.38 22.42 10.63
CA THR A 372 -3.04 23.79 10.20
C THR A 372 -1.60 24.06 10.62
N GLU A 373 -0.69 24.39 9.69
CA GLU A 373 0.71 24.77 9.99
C GLU A 373 0.85 26.18 10.59
N ASP A 374 -0.25 26.79 11.07
CA ASP A 374 -0.31 28.19 11.53
C ASP A 374 0.39 28.46 12.88
N HIS A 375 1.04 27.46 13.47
CA HIS A 375 1.91 27.67 14.62
C HIS A 375 3.37 27.35 14.20
N ASP A 376 4.13 28.42 13.89
CA ASP A 376 5.60 28.54 14.01
C ASP A 376 6.44 28.93 12.78
N ILE A 377 5.88 29.56 11.72
CA ILE A 377 6.72 30.25 10.71
C ILE A 377 6.19 31.66 10.42
N PRO A 378 6.85 32.74 10.91
CA PRO A 378 6.49 34.09 10.53
C PRO A 378 6.88 34.33 9.07
N GLY A 379 5.88 34.47 8.18
CA GLY A 379 6.07 35.04 6.84
C GLY A 379 5.50 34.28 5.64
N SER A 380 4.75 33.18 5.79
CA SER A 380 4.15 32.49 4.64
C SER A 380 2.64 32.66 4.60
N SER A 381 2.18 33.64 3.82
CA SER A 381 0.77 33.81 3.49
C SER A 381 0.39 32.90 2.31
N GLY A 382 -0.29 31.79 2.60
CA GLY A 382 -1.30 31.16 1.75
C GLY A 382 -0.85 30.11 0.72
N HIS A 383 -0.76 28.83 1.12
CA HIS A 383 -1.21 27.62 0.39
C HIS A 383 -0.71 26.36 1.14
N ASP A 384 -1.43 26.01 2.20
CA ASP A 384 -0.95 25.16 3.30
C ASP A 384 -0.79 23.67 2.90
N GLY A 385 -1.51 23.22 1.87
CA GLY A 385 -1.35 21.87 1.33
C GLY A 385 -0.05 21.68 0.55
N LEU A 386 0.50 22.73 -0.06
CA LEU A 386 1.69 22.61 -0.93
C LEU A 386 2.99 22.44 -0.13
N SER A 387 3.05 23.03 1.08
CA SER A 387 4.15 22.89 2.05
C SER A 387 4.30 21.43 2.50
N ALA A 388 3.21 20.81 2.97
CA ALA A 388 3.18 19.41 3.36
C ALA A 388 3.56 18.45 2.21
N ILE A 389 3.20 18.79 0.97
CA ILE A 389 3.60 18.03 -0.24
C ILE A 389 5.10 18.17 -0.49
N ALA A 390 5.66 19.38 -0.38
CA ALA A 390 7.08 19.63 -0.55
C ALA A 390 7.91 18.84 0.47
N THR A 391 7.48 18.80 1.74
CA THR A 391 8.10 17.98 2.79
C THR A 391 7.98 16.48 2.51
N ALA A 392 6.81 16.00 2.07
CA ALA A 392 6.63 14.59 1.70
C ALA A 392 7.49 14.17 0.48
N SER A 393 7.64 15.06 -0.51
CA SER A 393 8.46 14.81 -1.72
C SER A 393 9.97 14.86 -1.49
N THR A 394 10.43 15.52 -0.41
CA THR A 394 11.84 15.62 -0.03
C THR A 394 12.26 14.58 1.01
N GLY A 395 11.39 13.59 1.30
CA GLY A 395 11.66 12.55 2.29
C GLY A 395 11.51 13.01 3.74
N GLY A 396 10.94 14.20 3.97
CA GLY A 396 10.53 14.65 5.29
C GLY A 396 9.31 13.88 5.75
N SER A 397 9.45 13.09 6.82
CA SER A 397 8.35 12.35 7.43
C SER A 397 7.47 13.32 8.23
N SER A 398 6.51 13.97 7.56
CA SER A 398 5.54 14.81 8.27
C SER A 398 4.55 13.93 9.04
N ILE A 399 4.39 14.19 10.33
CA ILE A 399 3.41 13.52 11.20
C ILE A 399 1.96 13.76 10.75
N ALA A 400 1.68 14.93 10.18
CA ALA A 400 0.43 15.25 9.52
C ALA A 400 0.65 15.31 8.00
N GLY A 401 0.00 14.40 7.29
CA GLY A 401 0.15 14.26 5.84
C GLY A 401 -0.93 15.00 5.05
N LEU A 402 -1.05 14.63 3.78
CA LEU A 402 -1.96 15.23 2.80
C LEU A 402 -3.45 14.92 3.01
N GLY A 403 -3.84 14.31 4.12
CA GLY A 403 -5.20 13.79 4.31
C GLY A 403 -5.50 12.51 3.52
N TYR A 404 -4.48 11.67 3.29
CA TYR A 404 -4.62 10.39 2.56
C TYR A 404 -4.48 9.16 3.47
N GLY A 405 -3.96 9.32 4.69
CA GLY A 405 -3.59 8.22 5.58
C GLY A 405 -4.77 7.32 5.95
N LEU A 406 -5.85 7.87 6.51
CA LEU A 406 -7.04 7.12 6.91
C LEU A 406 -7.76 6.42 5.73
N PRO A 407 -8.15 7.13 4.64
CA PRO A 407 -8.84 6.47 3.54
C PRO A 407 -7.99 5.40 2.86
N LEU A 408 -6.68 5.62 2.71
CA LEU A 408 -5.79 4.63 2.12
C LEU A 408 -5.56 3.44 3.05
N SER A 409 -5.43 3.66 4.36
CA SER A 409 -5.38 2.58 5.35
C SER A 409 -6.62 1.69 5.29
N ARG A 410 -7.81 2.30 5.15
CA ARG A 410 -9.07 1.57 4.94
C ARG A 410 -9.03 0.76 3.65
N ALA A 411 -8.57 1.34 2.55
CA ALA A 411 -8.44 0.63 1.28
C ALA A 411 -7.49 -0.58 1.37
N TYR A 412 -6.36 -0.48 2.09
CA TYR A 412 -5.46 -1.61 2.34
C TYR A 412 -6.11 -2.71 3.20
N ALA A 413 -6.83 -2.34 4.26
CA ALA A 413 -7.50 -3.29 5.15
C ALA A 413 -8.63 -4.05 4.42
N GLU A 414 -9.46 -3.32 3.67
CA GLU A 414 -10.57 -3.88 2.89
C GLU A 414 -10.10 -4.71 1.69
N TYR A 415 -8.87 -4.49 1.19
CA TYR A 415 -8.33 -5.23 0.05
C TYR A 415 -8.34 -6.75 0.27
N PHE A 416 -8.21 -7.21 1.52
CA PHE A 416 -8.32 -8.63 1.89
C PHE A 416 -9.58 -8.92 2.73
N GLY A 417 -10.65 -8.14 2.60
CA GLY A 417 -11.90 -8.39 3.33
C GLY A 417 -11.83 -8.10 4.83
N GLY A 418 -10.85 -7.29 5.26
CA GLY A 418 -10.83 -6.63 6.56
C GLY A 418 -11.61 -5.32 6.55
N GLY A 419 -11.27 -4.40 7.45
CA GLY A 419 -11.88 -3.06 7.50
C GLY A 419 -11.33 -2.21 8.64
N ILE A 420 -11.68 -0.93 8.61
CA ILE A 420 -11.36 0.01 9.69
C ILE A 420 -12.65 0.69 10.15
N ALA A 421 -12.91 0.65 11.45
CA ALA A 421 -13.98 1.41 12.10
C ALA A 421 -13.38 2.39 13.11
N VAL A 422 -14.01 3.56 13.25
CA VAL A 422 -13.58 4.61 14.17
C VAL A 422 -14.74 4.91 15.12
N GLN A 423 -14.48 4.78 16.41
CA GLN A 423 -15.40 5.19 17.47
C GLN A 423 -14.76 6.33 18.23
N SER A 424 -15.35 7.52 18.10
CA SER A 424 -14.87 8.68 18.84
C SER A 424 -15.78 9.03 20.02
N LEU A 425 -15.15 9.34 21.14
CA LEU A 425 -15.78 9.92 22.32
C LEU A 425 -15.27 11.35 22.42
N TYR A 426 -15.97 12.28 21.78
CA TYR A 426 -15.55 13.67 21.73
C TYR A 426 -15.44 14.26 23.15
N GLY A 427 -14.32 14.93 23.43
CA GLY A 427 -13.90 15.39 24.75
C GLY A 427 -13.08 14.37 25.55
N TRP A 428 -12.92 13.13 25.07
CA TRP A 428 -12.21 12.06 25.77
C TRP A 428 -11.09 11.43 24.93
N GLY A 429 -11.41 10.82 23.80
CA GLY A 429 -10.44 10.06 22.99
C GLY A 429 -11.08 9.32 21.83
N THR A 430 -10.26 8.60 21.08
CA THR A 430 -10.72 7.82 19.93
C THR A 430 -10.23 6.37 20.01
N ASP A 431 -11.13 5.44 19.69
CA ASP A 431 -10.83 4.04 19.45
C ASP A 431 -10.91 3.77 17.94
N VAL A 432 -9.81 3.29 17.35
CA VAL A 432 -9.78 2.79 15.98
C VAL A 432 -9.71 1.26 16.02
N TYR A 433 -10.65 0.60 15.36
CA TYR A 433 -10.73 -0.84 15.22
C TYR A 433 -10.28 -1.24 13.82
N LEU A 434 -9.10 -1.84 13.71
CA LEU A 434 -8.57 -2.43 12.50
C LEU A 434 -8.84 -3.94 12.50
N ARG A 435 -9.68 -4.41 11.59
CA ARG A 435 -9.90 -5.84 11.36
C ARG A 435 -9.13 -6.28 10.13
N LEU A 436 -8.33 -7.32 10.27
CA LEU A 436 -7.59 -7.93 9.17
C LEU A 436 -7.90 -9.42 9.13
N LYS A 437 -8.36 -9.90 7.98
CA LYS A 437 -8.45 -11.33 7.74
C LYS A 437 -7.08 -11.84 7.30
N GLY A 438 -6.66 -12.96 7.89
CA GLY A 438 -5.43 -13.61 7.49
C GLY A 438 -5.57 -14.29 6.15
N VAL A 439 -4.44 -14.70 5.63
CA VAL A 439 -4.36 -15.48 4.42
C VAL A 439 -4.61 -16.95 4.82
N GLY A 440 -5.65 -17.59 4.28
CA GLY A 440 -6.13 -18.91 4.75
C GLY A 440 -5.04 -19.99 4.82
N LYS A 441 -5.29 -21.11 5.52
CA LYS A 441 -4.26 -22.15 5.74
C LYS A 441 -3.66 -22.62 4.41
N ILE A 442 -2.38 -22.31 4.22
CA ILE A 442 -1.58 -22.78 3.09
C ILE A 442 -1.08 -24.18 3.48
N ASP A 443 -2.02 -25.14 3.54
CA ASP A 443 -1.69 -26.50 3.95
C ASP A 443 -0.80 -27.19 2.93
N LYS A 444 0.21 -27.87 3.48
CA LYS A 444 1.26 -28.65 2.83
C LYS A 444 0.63 -29.68 1.89
N LYS A 445 0.76 -29.49 0.58
CA LYS A 445 0.66 -30.61 -0.36
C LYS A 445 2.03 -31.24 -0.55
#